data_AF-A0A3A1UNR5-F1
#
_entry.id   AF-A0A3A1UNR5-F1
#
_cell.length_a   1.000
_cell.length_b   1.000
_cell.length_c   1.000
_cell.angle_alpha   90.00
_cell.angle_beta   90.00
_cell.angle_gamma   90.00
#
_symmetry.space_group_name_H-M   'P 1'
#
loop_
_entity.id
_entity.type
_entity.pdbx_description
1 polymer ?
#
loop_
_entity_poly.entity_id
_entity_poly.type
_entity_poly.pdbx_seq_one_letter_code
_entity_poly.pdbx_strand_id
1 'polypeptide(L)'
;MPVKKPLFLLLIVLFVGGAGWAYYANKPSVHYVMYASADGMNSELRMALLSRLKANNIPYQTDKFGSILIPEKEVEKAVSCCS
;
A
#
# COMPACT_ATOMS: atom_id res chain seq x y z
N MET A 1 -48.58 1.16 9.43
CA MET A 1 -48.35 0.32 8.22
C MET A 1 -47.24 -0.68 8.56
N PRO A 2 -47.51 -1.99 8.67
CA PRO A 2 -46.49 -2.98 9.01
C PRO A 2 -45.57 -3.14 7.80
N VAL A 3 -44.36 -2.61 7.89
CA VAL A 3 -43.31 -2.86 6.91
C VAL A 3 -43.12 -4.37 6.86
N LYS A 4 -43.45 -4.99 5.71
CA LYS A 4 -43.35 -6.44 5.53
C LYS A 4 -41.89 -6.80 5.82
N LYS A 5 -41.64 -7.55 6.91
CA LYS A 5 -40.32 -7.98 7.40
C LYS A 5 -39.28 -8.36 6.32
N PRO A 6 -39.63 -9.01 5.19
CA PRO A 6 -38.66 -9.28 4.12
C PRO A 6 -38.14 -8.03 3.39
N LEU A 7 -38.92 -6.95 3.30
CA LEU A 7 -38.54 -5.72 2.59
C LEU A 7 -37.43 -4.95 3.34
N PHE A 8 -37.46 -4.99 4.67
CA PHE A 8 -36.46 -4.32 5.51
C PHE A 8 -35.10 -5.01 5.45
N LEU A 9 -35.07 -6.35 5.41
CA LEU A 9 -33.83 -7.13 5.23
C LEU A 9 -33.17 -6.85 3.87
N LEU A 10 -33.97 -6.72 2.81
CA LEU A 10 -33.47 -6.49 1.45
C LEU A 10 -32.78 -5.10 1.34
N LEU A 11 -33.34 -4.09 2.00
CA LEU A 11 -32.75 -2.76 2.10
C LEU A 11 -31.39 -2.77 2.82
N ILE A 12 -31.26 -3.52 3.91
CA ILE A 12 -29.98 -3.64 4.64
C ILE A 12 -28.92 -4.31 3.77
N VAL A 13 -29.26 -5.39 3.08
CA VAL A 13 -28.32 -6.09 2.19
C VAL A 13 -27.84 -5.19 1.05
N LEU A 14 -28.74 -4.41 0.45
CA LEU A 14 -28.39 -3.42 -0.57
C LEU A 14 -27.49 -2.31 -0.01
N PHE A 15 -27.75 -1.83 1.20
CA PHE A 15 -26.97 -0.77 1.82
C PHE A 15 -25.55 -1.23 2.18
N VAL A 16 -25.42 -2.43 2.76
CA VAL A 16 -24.12 -3.03 3.12
C VAL A 16 -23.32 -3.41 1.86
N GLY A 17 -23.99 -3.98 0.85
CA GLY A 17 -23.36 -4.29 -0.43
C GLY A 17 -22.88 -3.05 -1.18
N GLY A 18 -23.69 -1.99 -1.21
CA GLY A 18 -23.34 -0.72 -1.85
C GLY A 18 -22.19 0.00 -1.15
N ALA A 19 -22.21 0.06 0.18
CA ALA A 19 -21.13 0.65 0.97
C ALA A 19 -19.80 -0.13 0.81
N GLY A 20 -19.88 -1.47 0.77
CA GLY A 20 -18.73 -2.33 0.53
C GLY A 20 -18.09 -2.09 -0.84
N TRP A 21 -18.91 -2.01 -1.91
CA TRP A 21 -18.40 -1.73 -3.25
C TRP A 21 -17.73 -0.35 -3.31
N ALA A 22 -18.39 0.70 -2.83
CA ALA A 22 -17.85 2.06 -2.86
C ALA A 22 -16.49 2.16 -2.14
N TYR A 23 -16.33 1.46 -1.02
CA TYR A 23 -15.07 1.41 -0.29
C TYR A 23 -13.94 0.72 -1.08
N TYR A 24 -14.22 -0.39 -1.75
CA TYR A 24 -13.23 -1.09 -2.57
C TYR A 24 -12.90 -0.35 -3.87
N ALA A 25 -13.89 0.29 -4.50
CA ALA A 25 -13.69 1.07 -5.73
C ALA A 25 -12.79 2.30 -5.51
N ASN A 26 -12.84 2.90 -4.32
CA ASN A 26 -12.03 4.06 -3.96
C ASN A 26 -10.69 3.71 -3.30
N LYS A 27 -10.27 2.44 -3.25
CA LYS A 27 -8.92 2.15 -2.76
C LYS A 27 -7.90 2.73 -3.75
N PRO A 28 -7.05 3.69 -3.33
CA PRO A 28 -6.02 4.21 -4.20
C PRO A 28 -5.08 3.06 -4.58
N SER A 29 -4.85 2.87 -5.88
CA SER A 29 -3.81 1.97 -6.36
C SER A 29 -2.49 2.38 -5.74
N VAL A 30 -1.86 1.45 -5.02
CA VAL A 30 -0.55 1.70 -4.42
C VAL A 30 0.48 1.55 -5.54
N HIS A 31 0.87 2.67 -6.12
CA HIS A 31 1.94 2.73 -7.11
C HIS A 31 3.30 2.64 -6.41
N TYR A 32 4.13 1.71 -6.86
CA TYR A 32 5.51 1.55 -6.39
C TYR A 32 6.45 2.19 -7.40
N VAL A 33 7.45 2.90 -6.91
CA VAL A 33 8.51 3.53 -7.71
C VAL A 33 9.86 2.95 -7.31
N MET A 34 10.80 2.94 -8.26
CA MET A 34 12.17 2.53 -7.98
C MET A 34 12.85 3.59 -7.13
N TYR A 35 13.21 3.22 -5.90
CA TYR A 35 13.92 4.10 -4.97
C TYR A 35 15.42 3.96 -5.12
N ALA A 36 15.91 2.74 -5.31
CA ALA A 36 17.33 2.47 -5.45
C ALA A 36 17.58 1.30 -6.41
N SER A 37 18.46 1.49 -7.39
CA SER A 37 18.84 0.46 -8.37
C SER A 37 19.76 -0.59 -7.76
N ALA A 38 19.66 -1.83 -8.23
CA ALA A 38 20.63 -2.86 -7.89
C ALA A 38 22.04 -2.55 -8.43
N ASP A 39 22.12 -1.89 -9.59
CA ASP A 39 23.39 -1.56 -10.23
C ASP A 39 24.23 -0.62 -9.34
N GLY A 40 25.43 -1.07 -9.02
CA GLY A 40 26.40 -0.33 -8.20
C GLY A 40 26.20 -0.44 -6.68
N MET A 41 25.21 -1.19 -6.20
CA MET A 41 24.96 -1.34 -4.76
C MET A 41 25.58 -2.62 -4.21
N ASN A 42 26.58 -2.48 -3.34
CA ASN A 42 27.11 -3.63 -2.60
C ASN A 42 26.10 -4.14 -1.56
N SER A 43 26.21 -5.41 -1.16
CA SER A 43 25.30 -6.09 -0.24
C SER A 43 25.17 -5.37 1.12
N GLU A 44 26.25 -4.78 1.63
CA GLU A 44 26.24 -4.01 2.88
C GLU A 44 25.39 -2.74 2.78
N LEU A 45 25.56 -1.97 1.70
CA LEU A 45 24.77 -0.76 1.44
C LEU A 45 23.29 -1.09 1.31
N ARG A 46 22.98 -2.17 0.59
CA ARG A 46 21.62 -2.66 0.45
C ARG A 46 21.02 -3.06 1.80
N MET A 47 21.75 -3.82 2.62
CA MET A 47 21.29 -4.22 3.96
C MET A 47 21.09 -3.01 4.88
N ALA A 48 21.98 -2.04 4.85
CA ALA A 48 21.85 -0.80 5.62
C ALA A 48 20.60 -0.02 5.20
N LEU A 49 20.35 0.12 3.90
CA LEU A 49 19.17 0.81 3.38
C LEU A 49 17.87 0.09 3.79
N LEU A 50 17.81 -1.24 3.64
CA LEU A 50 16.65 -2.03 4.06
C LEU A 50 16.39 -1.91 5.57
N SER A 51 17.46 -1.88 6.38
CA SER A 51 17.37 -1.68 7.82
C SER A 51 16.76 -0.32 8.19
N ARG A 52 17.19 0.75 7.51
CA ARG A 52 16.64 2.10 7.70
C ARG A 52 15.17 2.19 7.28
N LEU A 53 14.81 1.61 6.13
CA LEU A 53 13.41 1.58 5.66
C LEU A 53 12.53 0.83 6.66
N LYS A 54 12.99 -0.33 7.15
CA LYS A 54 12.28 -1.11 8.17
C LYS A 54 12.14 -0.36 9.49
N ALA A 55 13.21 0.28 9.98
CA ALA A 55 13.18 1.05 11.22
C ALA A 55 12.20 2.25 11.17
N ASN A 56 12.01 2.84 9.98
CA ASN A 56 11.10 3.97 9.76
C ASN A 56 9.67 3.55 9.37
N ASN A 57 9.36 2.25 9.42
CA ASN A 57 8.09 1.66 9.00
C ASN A 57 7.71 2.05 7.56
N ILE A 58 8.70 2.07 6.66
CA ILE A 58 8.47 2.34 5.25
C ILE A 58 8.31 1.00 4.52
N PRO A 59 7.15 0.73 3.93
CA PRO A 59 6.95 -0.47 3.11
C PRO A 59 7.88 -0.44 1.89
N TYR A 60 8.51 -1.56 1.60
CA TYR A 60 9.37 -1.72 0.44
C TYR A 60 9.17 -3.10 -0.22
N GLN A 61 9.50 -3.18 -1.50
CA GLN A 61 9.61 -4.41 -2.27
C GLN A 61 10.99 -4.49 -2.91
N THR A 62 11.39 -5.70 -3.27
CA THR A 62 12.59 -5.93 -4.08
C THR A 62 12.18 -6.57 -5.39
N ASP A 63 12.67 -6.04 -6.51
CA ASP A 63 12.48 -6.69 -7.81
C ASP A 63 13.37 -7.94 -7.97
N LYS A 64 13.25 -8.58 -9.13
CA LYS A 64 14.04 -9.77 -9.49
C LYS A 64 15.54 -9.47 -9.68
N PHE A 65 15.91 -8.21 -9.86
CA PHE A 65 17.28 -7.76 -10.08
C PHE A 65 17.93 -7.27 -8.78
N GLY A 66 17.16 -7.12 -7.70
CA GLY A 66 17.63 -6.64 -6.41
C GLY A 66 17.40 -5.15 -6.15
N SER A 67 16.73 -4.44 -7.06
CA SER A 67 16.38 -3.03 -6.88
C SER A 67 15.31 -2.90 -5.82
N ILE A 68 15.35 -1.79 -5.08
CA ILE A 68 14.41 -1.51 -3.99
C ILE A 68 13.34 -0.56 -4.51
N LEU A 69 12.08 -0.98 -4.35
CA LEU A 69 10.90 -0.21 -4.70
C LEU A 69 10.15 0.19 -3.43
N ILE A 70 9.61 1.40 -3.40
CA ILE A 70 8.77 1.89 -2.30
C ILE A 70 7.49 2.48 -2.88
N PRO A 71 6.39 2.56 -2.11
CA PRO A 71 5.21 3.28 -2.55
C PRO A 71 5.55 4.75 -2.83
N GLU A 72 5.01 5.29 -3.91
CA GLU A 72 5.22 6.68 -4.32
C GLU A 72 4.90 7.67 -3.19
N LYS A 73 3.86 7.37 -2.41
CA LYS A 73 3.44 8.17 -1.24
C LYS A 73 4.48 8.24 -0.11
N GLU A 74 5.41 7.30 -0.06
CA GLU A 74 6.42 7.19 1.00
C GLU A 74 7.80 7.71 0.53
N VAL A 75 7.93 8.18 -0.72
CA VAL A 75 9.22 8.63 -1.28
C VAL A 75 9.80 9.79 -0.50
N GLU A 76 9.01 10.82 -0.21
CA GLU A 76 9.46 12.00 0.55
C GLU A 76 9.94 11.61 1.96
N LYS A 77 9.24 10.66 2.59
CA LYS A 77 9.63 10.11 3.88
C LYS A 77 10.91 9.28 3.78
N ALA A 78 11.06 8.48 2.73
CA ALA A 78 12.25 7.67 2.49
C ALA A 78 13.49 8.55 2.25
N VAL A 79 13.36 9.59 1.43
CA VAL A 79 14.45 10.55 1.17
C VAL A 79 14.85 11.26 2.46
N SER A 80 13.91 11.68 3.30
CA SER A 80 14.26 12.38 4.54
C SER A 80 14.92 11.47 5.59
N CYS A 81 14.49 10.20 5.73
CA CYS A 81 15.00 9.31 6.78
C CYS A 81 16.22 8.49 6.38
N CYS A 82 16.36 8.19 5.10
CA CYS A 82 17.03 6.98 4.66
C CYS A 82 17.99 7.23 3.48
N SER A 83 18.16 8.49 3.06
CA SER A 83 19.27 8.95 2.22
C SER A 83 20.62 8.77 2.89
#